data_AF-A0A7W0UGL2-F1
#
_entry.id   AF-A0A7W0UGL2-F1
#
_cell.length_a   1.000
_cell.length_b   1.000
_cell.length_c   1.000
_cell.angle_alpha   90.00
_cell.angle_beta   90.00
_cell.angle_gamma   90.00
#
_symmetry.space_group_name_H-M   'P 1'
#
loop_
_entity.id
_entity.type
_entity.pdbx_description
1 polymer ?
#
loop_
_entity_poly.entity_id
_entity_poly.type
_entity_poly.pdbx_seq_one_letter_code
_entity_poly.pdbx_strand_id
1 'polypeptide(L)'
;MFSWLANAWRVPELRRRVLFTALILALYRLGSWMPAPGVDSETINNYFEGRGGTILGLLNLFSGGALSQFSIFALGIMPYVTAS
;
A
#
# COMPACT_ATOMS: atom_id res chain seq x y z
N MET A 1 28.53 -2.87 -10.52
CA MET A 1 27.49 -2.19 -9.72
C MET A 1 26.20 -3.01 -9.57
N PHE A 2 25.76 -3.79 -10.57
CA PHE A 2 24.56 -4.66 -10.46
C PHE A 2 24.82 -6.10 -9.98
N SER A 3 26.06 -6.43 -9.59
CA SER A 3 26.44 -7.78 -9.15
C SER A 3 25.71 -8.24 -7.89
N TRP A 4 25.25 -7.32 -7.04
CA TRP A 4 24.49 -7.65 -5.84
C TRP A 4 23.10 -8.24 -6.17
N LEU A 5 22.46 -7.76 -7.25
CA LEU A 5 21.16 -8.25 -7.70
C LEU A 5 21.28 -9.66 -8.30
N ALA A 6 22.35 -9.89 -9.08
CA ALA A 6 22.69 -11.23 -9.59
C ALA A 6 23.06 -12.21 -8.46
N ASN A 7 23.76 -11.74 -7.43
CA ASN A 7 24.09 -12.55 -6.25
C ASN A 7 22.86 -12.88 -5.40
N ALA A 8 21.91 -11.95 -5.27
CA ALA A 8 20.64 -12.20 -4.59
C ALA A 8 19.84 -13.34 -5.25
N TRP A 9 19.97 -13.49 -6.57
CA TRP A 9 19.32 -14.57 -7.31
C TRP A 9 20.09 -15.91 -7.24
N ARG A 10 21.40 -15.86 -7.04
CA ARG A 10 22.27 -17.04 -6.91
C ARG A 10 22.13 -17.74 -5.56
N VAL A 11 21.95 -17.00 -4.48
CA VAL A 11 21.83 -17.56 -3.13
C VAL A 11 20.38 -18.05 -2.91
N PRO A 12 20.13 -19.36 -2.73
CA PRO A 12 18.78 -19.91 -2.66
C PRO A 12 17.95 -19.33 -1.50
N GLU A 13 18.61 -19.08 -0.36
CA GLU A 13 17.98 -18.48 0.81
C GLU A 13 17.55 -17.03 0.56
N LEU A 14 18.42 -16.22 -0.05
CA LEU A 14 18.13 -14.83 -0.35
C LEU A 14 16.99 -14.72 -1.37
N ARG A 15 17.02 -15.54 -2.42
CA ARG A 15 15.94 -15.65 -3.41
C ARG A 15 14.60 -15.96 -2.74
N ARG A 16 14.56 -16.92 -1.80
CA ARG A 16 13.33 -17.30 -1.09
C ARG A 16 12.79 -16.14 -0.25
N ARG A 17 13.65 -15.42 0.46
CA ARG A 17 13.26 -14.23 1.25
C ARG A 17 12.72 -13.12 0.37
N VAL A 18 13.40 -12.80 -0.74
CA VAL A 18 12.95 -11.76 -1.69
C VAL A 18 11.60 -12.12 -2.29
N LEU A 19 11.42 -13.36 -2.76
CA LEU A 19 10.15 -13.82 -3.31
C LEU A 19 9.02 -13.79 -2.28
N PHE A 20 9.30 -14.16 -1.03
CA PHE A 20 8.33 -14.07 0.05
C PHE A 20 7.90 -12.63 0.32
N THR A 21 8.86 -11.71 0.46
CA THR A 21 8.56 -10.28 0.63
C THR A 21 7.77 -9.72 -0.55
N ALA A 22 8.16 -10.05 -1.78
CA ALA A 22 7.45 -9.63 -2.97
C ALA A 22 6.00 -10.17 -3.01
N LEU A 23 5.80 -11.42 -2.58
CA LEU A 23 4.48 -12.02 -2.48
C LEU A 23 3.60 -11.32 -1.43
N ILE A 24 4.15 -11.01 -0.25
CA ILE A 24 3.45 -10.24 0.79
C ILE A 24 3.06 -8.85 0.27
N LEU A 25 3.98 -8.15 -0.42
CA LEU A 25 3.69 -6.84 -1.02
C LEU A 25 2.61 -6.93 -2.12
N ALA A 26 2.60 -8.00 -2.91
CA ALA A 26 1.56 -8.24 -3.89
C ALA A 26 0.19 -8.45 -3.23
N LEU A 27 0.13 -9.25 -2.15
CA LEU A 27 -1.10 -9.45 -1.38
C LEU A 27 -1.59 -8.14 -0.75
N TYR A 28 -0.68 -7.35 -0.17
CA TYR A 28 -1.02 -6.01 0.34
C TYR A 28 -1.60 -5.13 -0.78
N ARG A 29 -1.00 -5.16 -1.97
CA ARG A 29 -1.50 -4.37 -3.11
C ARG A 29 -2.90 -4.81 -3.55
N LEU A 30 -3.16 -6.11 -3.61
CA LEU A 30 -4.49 -6.64 -3.92
C LEU A 30 -5.52 -6.21 -2.87
N GLY A 31 -5.17 -6.27 -1.58
CA GLY A 31 -6.05 -5.81 -0.51
C GLY A 31 -6.29 -4.31 -0.52
N SER A 32 -5.30 -3.52 -0.96
CA SER A 32 -5.49 -2.08 -1.13
C SER A 32 -6.51 -1.76 -2.24
N TRP A 33 -6.69 -2.60 -3.25
CA TRP A 33 -7.70 -2.37 -4.30
C TRP A 33 -9.12 -2.81 -3.92
N MET A 34 -9.29 -3.57 -2.84
CA MET A 34 -10.61 -3.98 -2.40
C MET A 34 -11.26 -2.87 -1.56
N PRO A 35 -12.33 -2.22 -2.04
CA PRO A 35 -13.06 -1.22 -1.26
C PRO A 35 -13.73 -1.88 -0.05
N ALA A 36 -13.83 -1.14 1.05
CA ALA A 36 -14.56 -1.61 2.21
C ALA A 36 -16.06 -1.76 1.88
N PRO A 37 -16.74 -2.82 2.37
CA PRO A 37 -18.15 -3.03 2.10
C PRO A 37 -18.99 -1.87 2.67
N GLY A 38 -19.94 -1.38 1.88
CA GLY A 38 -20.83 -0.29 2.27
C GLY A 38 -20.28 1.12 2.04
N VAL A 39 -19.14 1.25 1.36
CA VAL A 39 -18.56 2.54 0.98
C VAL A 39 -18.68 2.77 -0.52
N ASP A 40 -19.16 3.96 -0.90
CA ASP A 40 -19.17 4.43 -2.27
C ASP A 40 -17.83 5.12 -2.60
N SER A 41 -16.97 4.40 -3.34
CA SER A 41 -15.65 4.88 -3.75
C SER A 41 -15.71 6.07 -4.71
N GLU A 42 -16.77 6.22 -5.49
CA GLU A 42 -16.95 7.36 -6.41
C GLU A 42 -17.20 8.63 -5.61
N THR A 43 -18.07 8.56 -4.61
CA THR A 43 -18.34 9.67 -3.69
C THR A 43 -17.08 10.09 -2.94
N ILE A 44 -16.28 9.14 -2.42
CA ILE A 44 -15.02 9.43 -1.73
C ILE A 44 -14.01 10.10 -2.68
N ASN A 45 -13.84 9.59 -3.90
CA ASN A 45 -12.95 10.19 -4.89
C ASN A 45 -13.36 11.65 -5.21
N ASN A 46 -14.66 11.91 -5.38
CA ASN A 46 -15.17 13.26 -5.60
C ASN A 46 -14.86 14.21 -4.42
N TYR A 47 -14.90 13.71 -3.18
CA TYR A 47 -14.47 14.49 -2.00
C TYR A 47 -12.96 14.76 -2.00
N PHE A 48 -12.15 13.78 -2.41
CA PHE A 48 -10.70 13.94 -2.54
C PHE A 48 -10.31 14.94 -3.63
N GLU A 49 -11.02 14.95 -4.77
CA GLU A 49 -10.76 15.89 -5.86
C GLU A 49 -11.24 17.32 -5.55
N GLY A 50 -12.41 17.47 -4.91
CA GLY A 50 -13.01 18.78 -4.64
C GLY A 50 -12.58 19.47 -3.34
N ARG A 51 -12.14 18.70 -2.32
CA ARG A 51 -11.79 19.23 -0.98
C ARG A 51 -10.58 18.54 -0.34
N GLY A 52 -9.87 17.67 -1.04
CA GLY A 52 -8.66 17.00 -0.55
C GLY A 52 -7.52 17.98 -0.35
N GLY A 53 -7.54 18.74 0.74
CA GLY A 53 -6.44 19.61 1.14
C GLY A 53 -5.14 18.84 1.32
N THR A 54 -4.02 19.56 1.37
CA THR A 54 -2.65 19.03 1.43
C THR A 54 -2.45 17.92 2.47
N ILE A 55 -3.14 17.99 3.62
CA ILE A 55 -3.10 16.95 4.67
C ILE A 55 -3.71 15.62 4.19
N LEU A 56 -4.88 15.64 3.54
CA LEU A 56 -5.54 14.41 3.08
C LEU A 56 -4.76 13.76 1.93
N GLY A 57 -4.16 14.58 1.06
CA GLY A 57 -3.22 14.09 0.03
C GLY A 57 -1.98 13.42 0.63
N LEU A 58 -1.40 14.02 1.67
CA LEU A 58 -0.27 13.45 2.41
C LEU A 58 -0.65 12.09 3.04
N LEU A 59 -1.80 12.02 3.71
CA LEU A 59 -2.31 10.77 4.29
C LEU A 59 -2.56 9.70 3.22
N ASN A 60 -3.09 10.09 2.05
CA ASN A 60 -3.29 9.16 0.94
C ASN A 60 -1.96 8.62 0.40
N LEU A 61 -0.93 9.46 0.28
CA LEU A 61 0.43 9.06 -0.11
C LEU A 61 1.01 8.01 0.85
N PHE A 62 0.92 8.26 2.16
CA PHE A 62 1.39 7.30 3.17
C PHE A 62 0.58 6.00 3.20
N SER A 63 -0.69 6.04 2.79
CA SER A 63 -1.51 4.83 2.63
C SER A 63 -1.23 4.05 1.32
N GLY A 64 -0.51 4.65 0.36
CA GLY A 64 -0.27 4.06 -0.96
C GLY A 64 -1.46 4.15 -1.92
N GLY A 65 -2.32 5.16 -1.75
CA GLY A 65 -3.57 5.33 -2.52
C GLY A 65 -4.78 4.57 -1.96
N ALA A 66 -4.59 3.86 -0.84
CA ALA A 66 -5.61 3.04 -0.21
C ALA A 66 -6.74 3.87 0.42
N LEU A 67 -6.44 5.10 0.83
CA LEU A 67 -7.39 6.01 1.47
C LEU A 67 -8.38 6.64 0.48
N SER A 68 -7.93 7.05 -0.71
CA SER A 68 -8.82 7.65 -1.73
C SER A 68 -9.87 6.68 -2.25
N GLN A 69 -9.54 5.40 -2.33
CA GLN A 69 -10.49 4.34 -2.71
C GLN A 69 -11.16 3.65 -1.52
N PHE A 70 -10.92 4.17 -0.30
CA PHE A 70 -11.45 3.68 0.97
C PHE A 70 -11.41 2.15 1.10
N SER A 71 -10.22 1.60 0.88
CA SER A 71 -10.00 0.16 0.88
C SER A 71 -10.05 -0.46 2.28
N ILE A 72 -10.05 -1.79 2.34
CA ILE A 72 -9.90 -2.53 3.60
C ILE A 72 -8.64 -2.08 4.38
N PHE A 73 -7.60 -1.64 3.68
CA PHE A 73 -6.37 -1.09 4.24
C PHE A 73 -6.29 0.44 4.08
N ALA A 74 -7.40 1.17 4.20
CA ALA A 74 -7.45 2.62 3.96
C ALA A 74 -6.38 3.43 4.73
N LEU A 75 -6.02 3.02 5.95
CA LEU A 75 -4.98 3.66 6.76
C LEU A 75 -3.60 2.97 6.67
N GLY A 76 -3.49 1.89 5.90
CA GLY A 76 -2.25 1.13 5.73
C GLY A 76 -1.61 0.72 7.07
N ILE A 77 -0.31 0.99 7.19
CA ILE A 77 0.48 0.72 8.41
C ILE A 77 0.39 1.84 9.47
N MET A 78 -0.26 2.98 9.16
CA MET A 78 -0.24 4.16 10.04
C MET A 78 -0.77 3.90 11.45
N PRO A 79 -1.84 3.10 11.68
CA PRO A 79 -2.31 2.81 13.03
C PRO A 79 -1.25 2.07 13.86
N TYR A 80 -0.50 1.16 13.23
CA TYR A 80 0.58 0.43 13.89
C TYR A 80 1.74 1.36 14.26
N VAL A 81 2.16 2.22 13.33
CA VAL A 81 3.23 3.21 13.57
C VAL A 81 2.84 4.24 14.64
N THR A 82 1.56 4.60 14.71
CA THR A 82 1.05 5.56 15.69
C THR A 82 0.92 4.94 17.09
N ALA A 83 0.74 3.61 17.18
CA ALA A 83 0.60 2.89 18.43
C ALA A 83 1.96 2.50 19.07
N SER A 84 3.04 2.48 18.29
CA SER A 84 4.42 2.24 18.74
C SER A 84 5.08 3.50 19.28
#